data_AF-A0A0J9FBU9-F1
#
_entry.id   AF-A0A0J9FBU9-F1
#
_cell.length_a   1.000
_cell.length_b   1.000
_cell.length_c   1.000
_cell.angle_alpha   90.00
_cell.angle_beta   90.00
_cell.angle_gamma   90.00
#
_symmetry.space_group_name_H-M   'P 1'
#
loop_
_entity.id
_entity.type
_entity.pdbx_description
1 polymer ?
#
loop_
_entity_poly.entity_id
_entity_poly.type
_entity_poly.pdbx_seq_one_letter_code
_entity_poly.pdbx_strand_id
1 'polypeptide(L)'
;MKRCDLHIHTVPSVSDRAFTYDKDILLDYVAKTELDVIAITNHNLFDYAQFQEIKDALTQIVVLPGIEVDLENGHILVIANNDDGTLFDFNAKCEEVKNLIKTKDDDIPYDTFIRIFGDLSKYLLIPHYEKEPKLHKDTIEKLGRNIIAGEVSSVKKFIYMEKEDTELTPVYFSDFRIEKGVTPDKYPVSHTFFDIDQVNVNTLKLCLMDKTKVSLTSEKGIKLFQIFPNGQMLSTGLNIMFGKRSTGKTHTLNAIASRFEGRAKYIKQFELLNTSRNDSEQFENDLKVRQENSAEDYLREFGIIVTDILKTCSADEDEMKLQKYLEAVMSSAQQSDVNDVFSKSKLFNESDFKELSYDEIKKLINATLTLLESQLYKSLVNRHLPEASLKSLLKELIEQCRKDNVANLYFKEV
;
A
#
# COMPACT_ATOMS: atom_id res chain seq x y z
N MET A 1 9.29 32.24 -8.15
CA MET A 1 8.65 31.48 -7.07
C MET A 1 9.64 30.43 -6.60
N LYS A 2 9.79 30.28 -5.28
CA LYS A 2 10.60 29.26 -4.63
C LYS A 2 9.67 28.21 -4.03
N ARG A 3 9.87 26.94 -4.34
CA ARG A 3 9.08 25.83 -3.78
C ARG A 3 9.68 25.43 -2.44
N CYS A 4 8.88 25.49 -1.38
CA CYS A 4 9.36 25.36 -0.02
C CYS A 4 8.64 24.26 0.75
N ASP A 5 9.43 23.54 1.55
CA ASP A 5 8.94 22.59 2.55
C ASP A 5 9.66 22.83 3.88
N LEU A 6 9.02 23.56 4.78
CA LEU A 6 9.64 24.00 6.02
C LEU A 6 9.29 23.10 7.22
N HIS A 7 8.75 21.92 6.97
CA HIS A 7 8.36 20.98 8.02
C HIS A 7 8.82 19.55 7.64
N ILE A 8 10.07 19.22 7.98
CA ILE A 8 10.69 17.92 7.68
C ILE A 8 11.37 17.34 8.93
N HIS A 9 11.18 16.04 9.13
CA HIS A 9 11.74 15.25 10.23
C HIS A 9 12.80 14.28 9.73
N THR A 10 13.98 14.33 10.33
CA THR A 10 15.14 13.49 10.04
C THR A 10 15.63 12.69 11.24
N VAL A 11 15.21 13.04 12.46
CA VAL A 11 15.60 12.32 13.68
C VAL A 11 14.35 12.15 14.57
N PRO A 12 14.02 10.90 14.96
CA PRO A 12 12.90 10.68 15.88
C PRO A 12 13.25 11.18 17.28
N SER A 13 12.25 11.76 17.95
CA SER A 13 12.33 12.15 19.36
C SER A 13 11.37 11.34 20.22
N VAL A 14 11.28 11.64 21.52
CA VAL A 14 10.31 11.02 22.44
C VAL A 14 8.86 11.36 22.07
N SER A 15 8.63 12.45 21.34
CA SER A 15 7.31 12.89 20.88
C SER A 15 6.94 12.32 19.50
N ASP A 16 7.85 11.62 18.81
CA ASP A 16 7.61 11.05 17.49
C ASP A 16 7.62 9.51 17.51
N ARG A 17 7.11 8.90 16.43
CA ARG A 17 7.29 7.48 16.18
C ARG A 17 8.75 7.17 15.86
N ALA A 18 9.19 5.94 16.13
CA ALA A 18 10.49 5.48 15.69
C ALA A 18 10.53 5.37 14.15
N PHE A 19 11.59 5.91 13.55
CA PHE A 19 11.94 5.71 12.15
C PHE A 19 13.46 5.78 11.97
N THR A 20 13.97 5.27 10.84
CA THR A 20 15.41 5.31 10.53
C THR A 20 15.65 6.28 9.40
N TYR A 21 16.45 7.31 9.67
CA TYR A 21 16.86 8.30 8.69
C TYR A 21 17.57 7.68 7.49
N ASP A 22 17.27 8.18 6.29
CA ASP A 22 17.99 7.81 5.07
C ASP A 22 18.32 9.06 4.24
N LYS A 23 19.61 9.36 4.12
CA LYS A 23 20.12 10.53 3.39
C LYS A 23 19.75 10.48 1.92
N ASP A 24 19.81 9.31 1.29
CA ASP A 24 19.55 9.17 -0.15
C ASP A 24 18.08 9.47 -0.46
N ILE A 25 17.18 9.14 0.46
CA ILE A 25 15.75 9.48 0.34
C ILE A 25 15.51 10.98 0.44
N LEU A 26 16.22 11.70 1.32
CA LEU A 26 16.13 13.16 1.37
C LEU A 26 16.61 13.80 0.05
N LEU A 27 17.75 13.33 -0.46
CA LEU A 27 18.30 13.83 -1.72
C LEU A 27 17.36 13.55 -2.90
N ASP A 28 16.82 12.34 -3.01
CA ASP A 28 15.85 12.00 -4.06
C ASP A 28 14.53 12.77 -3.89
N TYR A 29 14.04 12.94 -2.66
CA TYR A 29 12.84 13.74 -2.38
C TYR A 29 13.01 15.18 -2.87
N VAL A 30 14.10 15.86 -2.48
CA VAL A 30 14.40 17.23 -2.90
C VAL A 30 14.51 17.34 -4.42
N ALA A 31 15.22 16.40 -5.06
CA ALA A 31 15.40 16.39 -6.50
C ALA A 31 14.10 16.13 -7.27
N LYS A 32 13.32 15.12 -6.88
CA LYS A 32 12.08 14.71 -7.56
C LYS A 32 10.95 15.70 -7.37
N THR A 33 10.91 16.37 -6.22
CA THR A 33 9.90 17.39 -5.94
C THR A 33 10.36 18.80 -6.31
N GLU A 34 11.60 18.98 -6.78
CA GLU A 34 12.14 20.27 -7.20
C GLU A 34 12.00 21.34 -6.11
N LEU A 35 12.33 20.96 -4.86
CA LEU A 35 12.33 21.91 -3.74
C LEU A 35 13.48 22.90 -3.88
N ASP A 36 13.22 24.18 -3.64
CA ASP A 36 14.23 25.24 -3.59
C ASP A 36 14.69 25.53 -2.15
N VAL A 37 13.82 25.26 -1.17
CA VAL A 37 14.05 25.56 0.25
C VAL A 37 13.47 24.46 1.11
N ILE A 38 14.25 24.00 2.07
CA ILE A 38 13.77 23.11 3.13
C ILE A 38 14.15 23.64 4.51
N ALA A 39 13.41 23.24 5.54
CA ALA A 39 13.85 23.35 6.92
C ALA A 39 13.80 21.98 7.60
N ILE A 40 14.83 21.67 8.39
CA ILE A 40 14.85 20.48 9.24
C ILE A 40 14.27 20.90 10.59
N THR A 41 13.13 20.33 10.97
CA THR A 41 12.32 20.75 12.12
C THR A 41 11.90 19.55 12.96
N ASN A 42 12.88 18.79 13.45
CA ASN A 42 12.60 17.64 14.32
C ASN A 42 11.84 18.06 15.58
N HIS A 43 10.98 17.17 16.09
CA HIS A 43 10.29 17.37 17.35
C HIS A 43 11.26 17.55 18.52
N ASN A 44 11.24 18.73 19.15
CA ASN A 44 11.93 19.10 20.39
C ASN A 44 13.44 18.89 20.42
N LEU A 45 14.06 18.70 19.26
CA LEU A 45 15.50 18.53 19.14
C LEU A 45 16.00 19.13 17.84
N PHE A 46 17.28 19.46 17.85
CA PHE A 46 18.00 19.87 16.65
C PHE A 46 19.32 19.10 16.62
N ASP A 47 19.52 18.26 15.61
CA ASP A 47 20.79 17.54 15.42
C ASP A 47 21.73 18.40 14.58
N TYR A 48 22.62 19.13 15.26
CA TYR A 48 23.56 20.03 14.61
C TYR A 48 24.49 19.32 13.61
N ALA A 49 24.99 18.13 13.96
CA ALA A 49 25.93 17.41 13.12
C ALA A 49 25.24 16.93 11.84
N GLN A 50 24.08 16.29 11.98
CA GLN A 50 23.29 15.84 10.84
C GLN A 50 22.82 17.01 9.97
N PHE A 51 22.42 18.13 10.58
CA PHE A 51 22.04 19.33 9.85
C PHE A 51 23.17 19.84 8.94
N GLN A 52 24.40 19.91 9.46
CA GLN A 52 25.56 20.31 8.65
C GLN A 52 25.81 19.32 7.50
N GLU A 53 25.72 18.02 7.75
CA GLU A 53 25.87 17.00 6.69
C GLU A 53 24.80 17.10 5.59
N ILE A 54 23.58 17.50 5.95
CA ILE A 54 22.48 17.74 5.01
C ILE A 54 22.74 19.01 4.21
N LYS A 55 23.09 20.11 4.88
CA LYS A 55 23.44 21.40 4.26
C LYS A 55 24.56 21.23 3.23
N ASP A 56 25.62 20.51 3.59
CA ASP A 56 26.77 20.26 2.72
C ASP A 56 26.43 19.35 1.53
N ALA A 57 25.44 18.47 1.67
CA ALA A 57 24.99 17.61 0.58
C ALA A 57 24.02 18.31 -0.39
N LEU A 58 23.29 19.32 0.09
CA LEU A 58 22.23 20.03 -0.64
C LEU A 58 22.64 21.46 -1.01
N THR A 59 23.85 21.61 -1.57
CA THR A 59 24.42 22.94 -1.94
C THR A 59 23.63 23.72 -2.98
N GLN A 60 22.75 23.06 -3.73
CA GLN A 60 21.93 23.65 -4.78
C GLN A 60 20.63 24.29 -4.28
N ILE A 61 20.26 24.06 -3.02
CA ILE A 61 19.04 24.61 -2.39
C ILE A 61 19.38 25.31 -1.07
N VAL A 62 18.42 26.01 -0.50
CA VAL A 62 18.59 26.60 0.84
C VAL A 62 18.06 25.64 1.90
N VAL A 63 18.94 25.17 2.79
CA VAL A 63 18.57 24.37 3.96
C VAL A 63 18.58 25.28 5.18
N LEU A 64 17.44 25.39 5.88
CA LEU A 64 17.29 26.22 7.07
C LEU A 64 17.30 25.38 8.35
N PRO A 65 17.99 25.83 9.41
CA PRO A 65 17.93 25.18 10.71
C PRO A 65 16.58 25.48 11.37
N GLY A 66 15.97 24.46 11.95
CA GLY A 66 14.70 24.60 12.65
C GLY A 66 14.48 23.55 13.73
N ILE A 67 13.39 23.71 14.46
CA ILE A 67 12.90 22.79 15.49
C ILE A 67 11.37 22.92 15.55
N GLU A 68 10.67 21.81 15.70
CA GLU A 68 9.24 21.81 16.05
C GLU A 68 9.13 21.67 17.57
N VAL A 69 8.54 22.64 18.24
CA VAL A 69 8.46 22.69 19.71
C VAL A 69 7.04 22.39 20.18
N ASP A 70 6.94 21.49 21.17
CA ASP A 70 5.71 21.26 21.94
C ASP A 70 5.53 22.46 22.90
N LEU A 71 4.56 23.33 22.58
CA LEU A 71 4.28 24.59 23.25
C LEU A 71 2.79 24.68 23.61
N GLU A 72 2.48 24.81 24.90
CA GLU A 72 1.12 24.96 25.42
C GLU A 72 0.13 23.91 24.86
N ASN A 73 0.56 22.65 24.77
CA ASN A 73 -0.17 21.50 24.20
C ASN A 73 -0.47 21.57 22.69
N GLY A 74 0.24 22.41 21.95
CA GLY A 74 0.24 22.43 20.49
C GLY A 74 1.66 22.48 19.95
N HIS A 75 1.83 22.47 18.63
CA HIS A 75 3.17 22.57 18.04
C HIS A 75 3.43 23.92 17.36
N ILE A 76 4.68 24.34 17.38
CA ILE A 76 5.18 25.50 16.66
C ILE A 76 6.53 25.22 16.03
N LEU A 77 6.67 25.56 14.74
CA LEU A 77 7.96 25.55 14.06
C LEU A 77 8.72 26.83 14.42
N VAL A 78 9.97 26.68 14.82
CA VAL A 78 10.92 27.76 15.05
C VAL A 78 12.07 27.59 14.07
N ILE A 79 12.20 28.50 13.11
CA ILE A 79 13.18 28.41 12.03
C ILE A 79 14.13 29.61 12.11
N ALA A 80 15.43 29.35 12.09
CA ALA A 80 16.47 30.38 12.16
C ALA A 80 17.13 30.62 10.79
N ASN A 81 17.94 31.67 10.70
CA ASN A 81 18.83 31.86 9.57
C ASN A 81 19.97 30.83 9.59
N ASN A 82 20.51 30.54 8.41
CA ASN A 82 21.64 29.62 8.25
C ASN A 82 22.97 30.38 8.13
N ASP A 83 23.26 31.27 9.09
CA ASP A 83 24.58 31.86 9.25
C ASP A 83 25.30 31.25 10.46
N ASP A 84 26.62 31.04 10.35
CA ASP A 84 27.38 30.23 11.32
C ASP A 84 27.33 30.80 12.75
N GLY A 85 27.19 32.12 12.89
CA GLY A 85 27.07 32.80 14.18
C GLY A 85 25.73 32.56 14.85
N THR A 86 24.62 32.62 14.11
CA THR A 86 23.28 32.35 14.65
C THR A 86 23.02 30.86 14.88
N LEU A 87 23.66 29.99 14.10
CA LEU A 87 23.45 28.55 14.21
C LEU A 87 23.95 27.97 15.55
N PHE A 88 25.08 28.45 16.07
CA PHE A 88 25.60 27.98 17.36
C PHE A 88 24.69 28.41 18.53
N ASP A 89 24.24 29.67 18.53
CA ASP A 89 23.26 30.18 19.51
C ASP A 89 21.94 29.41 19.43
N PHE A 90 21.46 29.15 18.21
CA PHE A 90 20.25 28.37 17.98
C PHE A 90 20.37 26.94 18.52
N ASN A 91 21.48 26.26 18.25
CA ASN A 91 21.73 24.91 18.76
C ASN A 91 21.73 24.86 20.30
N ALA A 92 22.36 25.83 20.96
CA ALA A 92 22.36 25.90 22.43
C ALA A 92 20.94 26.02 23.01
N LYS A 93 20.07 26.79 22.35
CA LYS A 93 18.65 26.94 22.73
C LYS A 93 17.84 25.67 22.48
N CYS A 94 18.07 25.00 21.35
CA CYS A 94 17.43 23.72 21.05
C CYS A 94 17.84 22.62 22.04
N GLU A 95 19.10 22.61 22.49
CA GLU A 95 19.54 21.70 23.56
C GLU A 95 18.86 22.00 24.90
N GLU A 96 18.50 23.25 25.19
CA GLU A 96 17.69 23.59 26.36
C GLU A 96 16.26 23.02 26.24
N VAL A 97 15.62 23.15 25.06
CA VAL A 97 14.30 22.55 24.76
C VAL A 97 14.32 21.03 24.97
N LYS A 98 15.29 20.34 24.35
CA LYS A 98 15.51 18.89 24.49
C LYS A 98 15.79 18.46 25.93
N ASN A 99 16.30 19.36 26.77
CA ASN A 99 16.53 19.10 28.18
C ASN A 99 15.28 19.24 29.05
N LEU A 100 14.28 19.98 28.60
CA LEU A 100 13.01 20.11 29.28
C LEU A 100 12.01 19.01 28.89
N ILE A 101 12.07 18.52 27.65
CA ILE A 101 11.17 17.50 27.13
C ILE A 101 11.86 16.13 27.17
N LYS A 102 11.49 15.30 28.16
CA LYS A 102 12.06 13.96 28.39
C LYS A 102 11.07 12.83 28.11
N THR A 103 9.79 13.13 28.12
CA THR A 103 8.69 12.23 27.83
C THR A 103 7.77 12.85 26.78
N LYS A 104 6.93 12.02 26.16
CA LYS A 104 5.94 12.42 25.16
C LYS A 104 4.83 13.35 25.71
N ASP A 105 4.70 13.43 27.04
CA ASP A 105 3.64 14.18 27.72
C ASP A 105 4.20 15.50 28.29
N ASP A 106 5.51 15.75 28.13
CA ASP A 106 6.14 17.01 28.51
C ASP A 106 5.86 18.07 27.44
N ASP A 107 5.68 19.31 27.89
CA ASP A 107 5.34 20.47 27.05
C ASP A 107 6.02 21.71 27.62
N ILE A 108 6.31 22.70 26.78
CA ILE A 108 6.96 23.94 27.22
C ILE A 108 5.91 25.03 27.45
N PRO A 109 5.84 25.64 28.64
CA PRO A 109 5.02 26.82 28.89
C PRO A 109 5.53 28.06 28.13
N TYR A 110 4.61 28.97 27.80
CA TYR A 110 4.90 30.21 27.08
C TYR A 110 6.07 31.01 27.67
N ASP A 111 6.09 31.25 28.98
CA ASP A 111 7.16 32.06 29.61
C ASP A 111 8.54 31.41 29.47
N THR A 112 8.58 30.07 29.51
CA THR A 112 9.80 29.29 29.29
C THR A 112 10.24 29.38 27.83
N PHE A 113 9.31 29.30 26.88
CA PHE A 113 9.59 29.47 25.45
C PHE A 113 10.19 30.85 25.16
N ILE A 114 9.62 31.92 25.71
CA ILE A 114 10.16 33.29 25.58
C ILE A 114 11.55 33.40 26.20
N ARG A 115 11.78 32.77 27.36
CA ARG A 115 13.10 32.78 28.02
C ARG A 115 14.17 32.10 27.17
N ILE A 116 13.86 30.96 26.56
CA ILE A 116 14.81 30.16 25.76
C ILE A 116 15.16 30.92 24.47
N PHE A 117 14.16 31.29 23.68
CA PHE A 117 14.40 31.88 22.36
C PHE A 117 14.72 33.37 22.43
N GLY A 118 14.31 34.06 23.50
CA GLY A 118 14.57 35.48 23.73
C GLY A 118 13.87 36.35 22.70
N ASP A 119 14.65 37.06 21.88
CA ASP A 119 14.13 37.90 20.81
C ASP A 119 13.55 37.06 19.66
N LEU A 120 12.23 36.84 19.71
CA LEU A 120 11.48 36.09 18.71
C LEU A 120 11.52 36.70 17.30
N SER A 121 11.87 37.98 17.16
CA SER A 121 11.95 38.63 15.85
C SER A 121 13.05 38.02 14.96
N LYS A 122 14.00 37.29 15.55
CA LYS A 122 15.08 36.60 14.84
C LYS A 122 14.65 35.30 14.15
N TYR A 123 13.49 34.75 14.50
CA TYR A 123 13.03 33.44 14.03
C TYR A 123 11.77 33.58 13.18
N LEU A 124 11.63 32.72 12.17
CA LEU A 124 10.35 32.49 11.52
C LEU A 124 9.56 31.50 12.38
N LEU A 125 8.43 31.97 12.91
CA LEU A 125 7.53 31.19 13.75
C LEU A 125 6.30 30.79 12.96
N ILE A 126 6.02 29.49 12.91
CA ILE A 126 4.86 28.94 12.19
C ILE A 126 4.15 27.95 13.12
N PRO A 127 3.05 28.35 13.77
CA PRO A 127 2.28 27.46 14.61
C PRO A 127 1.45 26.49 13.76
N HIS A 128 1.19 25.31 14.30
CA HIS A 128 0.08 24.48 13.85
C HIS A 128 -1.24 25.22 14.10
N TYR A 129 -1.79 25.84 13.06
CA TYR A 129 -2.94 26.73 13.20
C TYR A 129 -4.27 26.03 12.86
N GLU A 130 -4.34 25.35 11.72
CA GLU A 130 -5.46 24.49 11.38
C GLU A 130 -4.97 23.07 11.08
N LYS A 131 -4.05 22.61 11.93
CA LYS A 131 -3.39 21.31 11.91
C LYS A 131 -3.28 20.80 13.35
N GLU A 132 -3.46 19.50 13.54
CA GLU A 132 -3.32 18.89 14.87
C GLU A 132 -1.88 18.41 15.09
N PRO A 133 -1.35 18.49 16.32
CA PRO A 133 -1.95 19.13 17.50
C PRO A 133 -1.89 20.66 17.39
N LYS A 134 -3.05 21.29 17.55
CA LYS A 134 -3.23 22.71 17.25
C LYS A 134 -2.75 23.60 18.40
N LEU A 135 -1.99 24.65 18.07
CA LEU A 135 -1.65 25.68 19.04
C LEU A 135 -2.88 26.54 19.35
N HIS A 136 -3.21 26.68 20.63
CA HIS A 136 -4.37 27.45 21.08
C HIS A 136 -4.30 28.92 20.64
N LYS A 137 -5.45 29.49 20.28
CA LYS A 137 -5.55 30.88 19.80
C LYS A 137 -5.02 31.88 20.83
N ASP A 138 -5.29 31.66 22.11
CA ASP A 138 -4.80 32.52 23.19
C ASP A 138 -3.26 32.60 23.21
N THR A 139 -2.57 31.49 22.92
CA THR A 139 -1.10 31.46 22.83
C THR A 139 -0.61 32.18 21.58
N ILE A 140 -1.29 32.02 20.45
CA ILE A 140 -0.99 32.74 19.21
C ILE A 140 -1.15 34.27 19.40
N GLU A 141 -2.20 34.70 20.09
CA GLU A 141 -2.44 36.11 20.42
C GLU A 141 -1.36 36.68 21.34
N LYS A 142 -0.88 35.91 22.33
CA LYS A 142 0.25 36.30 23.18
C LYS A 142 1.56 36.49 22.39
N LEU A 143 1.84 35.60 21.42
CA LEU A 143 3.00 35.70 20.54
C LEU A 143 2.89 36.91 19.58
N GLY A 144 1.67 37.36 19.32
CA GLY A 144 1.34 38.64 18.70
C GLY A 144 1.97 38.80 17.32
N ARG A 145 2.66 39.93 17.11
CA ARG A 145 3.24 40.32 15.81
C ARG A 145 4.34 39.38 15.28
N ASN A 146 4.81 38.45 16.11
CA ASN A 146 5.81 37.46 15.67
C ASN A 146 5.18 36.34 14.82
N ILE A 147 3.86 36.15 14.89
CA ILE A 147 3.13 35.18 14.09
C ILE A 147 2.52 35.88 12.88
N ILE A 148 2.98 35.48 11.70
CA ILE A 148 2.55 36.04 10.40
C ILE A 148 1.83 34.98 9.56
N ALA A 149 2.26 33.72 9.71
CA ALA A 149 1.72 32.59 8.99
C ALA A 149 1.28 31.50 9.95
N GLY A 150 0.41 30.60 9.48
CA GLY A 150 -0.06 29.43 10.23
C GLY A 150 -0.09 28.20 9.34
N GLU A 151 0.39 27.07 9.87
CA GLU A 151 0.37 25.82 9.13
C GLU A 151 -1.04 25.21 9.10
N VAL A 152 -1.44 24.74 7.92
CA VAL A 152 -2.73 24.08 7.68
C VAL A 152 -2.55 22.61 7.30
N SER A 153 -3.53 21.77 7.62
CA SER A 153 -3.46 20.33 7.33
C SER A 153 -3.95 19.93 5.93
N SER A 154 -4.49 20.86 5.13
CA SER A 154 -5.01 20.53 3.79
C SER A 154 -5.10 21.72 2.86
N VAL A 155 -5.07 21.43 1.55
CA VAL A 155 -5.34 22.39 0.47
C VAL A 155 -6.68 23.13 0.66
N LYS A 156 -7.72 22.45 1.14
CA LYS A 156 -9.03 23.09 1.42
C LYS A 156 -8.90 24.19 2.46
N LYS A 157 -8.19 23.92 3.56
CA LYS A 157 -7.95 24.88 4.65
C LYS A 157 -7.06 26.03 4.18
N PHE A 158 -6.06 25.74 3.35
CA PHE A 158 -5.22 26.74 2.71
C PHE A 158 -6.07 27.75 1.92
N ILE A 159 -6.93 27.26 1.02
CA ILE A 159 -7.79 28.11 0.18
C ILE A 159 -8.76 28.94 1.02
N TYR A 160 -9.29 28.37 2.11
CA TYR A 160 -10.18 29.10 3.00
C TYR A 160 -9.46 30.28 3.64
N MET A 161 -8.29 30.06 4.25
CA MET A 161 -7.52 31.12 4.91
C MET A 161 -6.94 32.17 3.97
N GLU A 162 -6.58 31.77 2.75
CA GLU A 162 -6.06 32.71 1.75
C GLU A 162 -7.12 33.75 1.37
N LYS A 163 -8.40 33.36 1.35
CA LYS A 163 -9.53 34.25 1.02
C LYS A 163 -10.03 35.11 2.18
N GLU A 164 -9.76 34.72 3.41
CA GLU A 164 -10.23 35.43 4.61
C GLU A 164 -9.15 36.44 5.07
N ASP A 165 -9.38 37.74 4.86
CA ASP A 165 -8.38 38.79 5.13
C ASP A 165 -7.92 38.84 6.60
N THR A 166 -8.77 38.45 7.55
CA THR A 166 -8.47 38.48 8.99
C THR A 166 -7.64 37.30 9.49
N GLU A 167 -7.56 36.22 8.71
CA GLU A 167 -6.85 35.01 9.09
C GLU A 167 -5.34 35.13 8.83
N LEU A 168 -4.52 34.28 9.47
CA LEU A 168 -3.08 34.21 9.18
C LEU A 168 -2.83 33.77 7.73
N THR A 169 -1.66 34.10 7.20
CA THR A 169 -1.23 33.61 5.90
C THR A 169 -1.03 32.09 5.96
N PRO A 170 -1.76 31.29 5.16
CA PRO A 170 -1.67 29.85 5.27
C PRO A 170 -0.37 29.33 4.64
N VAL A 171 0.22 28.33 5.28
CA VAL A 171 1.30 27.51 4.71
C VAL A 171 0.94 26.04 4.81
N TYR A 172 1.32 25.27 3.81
CA TYR A 172 1.05 23.84 3.69
C TYR A 172 2.36 23.10 3.45
N PHE A 173 2.84 22.40 4.49
CA PHE A 173 4.10 21.67 4.49
C PHE A 173 3.88 20.18 4.76
N SER A 174 4.95 19.41 4.56
CA SER A 174 4.83 17.97 4.43
C SER A 174 4.72 17.21 5.75
N ASP A 175 5.35 17.72 6.81
CA ASP A 175 5.52 16.97 8.05
C ASP A 175 6.17 15.61 7.78
N PHE A 176 7.09 15.59 6.81
CA PHE A 176 7.60 14.36 6.24
C PHE A 176 8.73 13.78 7.08
N ARG A 177 8.62 12.50 7.44
CA ARG A 177 9.71 11.74 8.05
C ARG A 177 10.55 11.13 6.95
N ILE A 178 11.82 11.53 6.85
CA ILE A 178 12.79 10.96 5.90
C ILE A 178 13.18 9.57 6.37
N GLU A 179 12.29 8.59 6.17
CA GLU A 179 12.49 7.22 6.64
C GLU A 179 12.94 6.29 5.52
N LYS A 180 13.81 5.35 5.87
CA LYS A 180 14.28 4.29 4.97
C LYS A 180 13.10 3.50 4.37
N GLY A 181 13.16 3.28 3.06
CA GLY A 181 12.18 2.46 2.33
C GLY A 181 10.96 3.22 1.79
N VAL A 182 10.90 4.55 1.95
CA VAL A 182 9.90 5.36 1.24
C VAL A 182 10.21 5.39 -0.24
N THR A 183 9.21 5.09 -1.04
CA THR A 183 9.28 5.10 -2.50
C THR A 183 8.83 6.45 -3.07
N PRO A 184 9.32 6.88 -4.24
CA PRO A 184 9.01 8.21 -4.79
C PRO A 184 7.52 8.49 -5.05
N ASP A 185 6.71 7.45 -5.29
CA ASP A 185 5.25 7.56 -5.44
C ASP A 185 4.54 7.97 -4.15
N LYS A 186 5.18 7.77 -3.00
CA LYS A 186 4.67 8.14 -1.68
C LYS A 186 5.15 9.49 -1.20
N TYR A 187 6.01 10.18 -1.96
CA TYR A 187 6.47 11.50 -1.55
C TYR A 187 5.31 12.47 -1.33
N PRO A 188 5.39 13.31 -0.29
CA PRO A 188 4.41 14.35 -0.07
C PRO A 188 4.43 15.35 -1.23
N VAL A 189 3.28 15.97 -1.46
CA VAL A 189 3.11 17.08 -2.43
C VAL A 189 2.71 18.37 -1.73
N SER A 190 2.68 18.35 -0.40
CA SER A 190 2.34 19.44 0.49
C SER A 190 3.52 20.40 0.57
N HIS A 191 3.51 21.37 -0.35
CA HIS A 191 4.52 22.40 -0.44
C HIS A 191 3.87 23.75 -0.61
N THR A 192 4.57 24.79 -0.19
CA THR A 192 4.15 26.17 -0.38
C THR A 192 5.15 26.90 -1.25
N PHE A 193 4.65 27.69 -2.20
CA PHE A 193 5.48 28.47 -3.10
C PHE A 193 5.51 29.92 -2.63
N PHE A 194 6.72 30.49 -2.53
CA PHE A 194 6.95 31.87 -2.12
C PHE A 194 7.49 32.72 -3.27
N ASP A 195 6.94 33.91 -3.46
CA ASP A 195 7.40 34.90 -4.45
C ASP A 195 8.59 35.70 -3.91
N ILE A 196 9.73 35.02 -3.76
CA ILE A 196 10.99 35.59 -3.26
C ILE A 196 12.18 35.21 -4.16
N ASP A 197 13.18 36.08 -4.19
CA ASP A 197 14.46 35.81 -4.87
C ASP A 197 15.49 35.21 -3.90
N GLN A 198 15.73 35.91 -2.79
CA GLN A 198 16.67 35.48 -1.74
C GLN A 198 15.92 34.92 -0.53
N VAL A 199 16.49 33.87 0.06
CA VAL A 199 15.88 33.15 1.17
C VAL A 199 16.65 33.46 2.46
N ASN A 200 15.99 34.16 3.37
CA ASN A 200 16.37 34.31 4.77
C ASN A 200 15.08 34.55 5.59
N VAL A 201 15.17 34.48 6.92
CA VAL A 201 14.02 34.66 7.81
C VAL A 201 13.29 35.97 7.55
N ASN A 202 14.01 37.07 7.31
CA ASN A 202 13.37 38.37 7.08
C ASN A 202 12.62 38.42 5.74
N THR A 203 13.20 37.89 4.66
CA THR A 203 12.53 37.84 3.35
C THR A 203 11.32 36.91 3.37
N LEU A 204 11.40 35.78 4.08
CA LEU A 204 10.26 34.90 4.31
C LEU A 204 9.15 35.60 5.09
N LYS A 205 9.47 36.30 6.19
CA LYS A 205 8.49 37.08 6.95
C LYS A 205 7.80 38.14 6.09
N LEU A 206 8.57 38.92 5.33
CA LEU A 206 8.02 39.95 4.43
C LEU A 206 7.11 39.33 3.36
N CYS A 207 7.49 38.18 2.81
CA CYS A 207 6.66 37.44 1.86
C CYS A 207 5.36 36.97 2.50
N LEU A 208 5.41 36.44 3.73
CA LEU A 208 4.25 35.93 4.44
C LEU A 208 3.30 37.04 4.91
N MET A 209 3.76 38.28 5.04
CA MET A 209 2.89 39.43 5.34
C MET A 209 1.93 39.75 4.18
N ASP A 210 2.25 39.33 2.95
CA ASP A 210 1.41 39.50 1.76
C ASP A 210 0.94 38.13 1.26
N LYS A 211 -0.33 37.79 1.54
CA LYS A 211 -0.95 36.52 1.12
C LYS A 211 -0.85 36.27 -0.38
N THR A 212 -0.80 37.31 -1.20
CA THR A 212 -0.73 37.18 -2.67
C THR A 212 0.62 36.65 -3.16
N LYS A 213 1.63 36.65 -2.29
CA LYS A 213 2.99 36.13 -2.53
C LYS A 213 3.12 34.65 -2.19
N VAL A 214 2.05 34.03 -1.70
CA VAL A 214 2.02 32.65 -1.24
C VAL A 214 1.04 31.84 -2.10
N SER A 215 1.49 30.70 -2.63
CA SER A 215 0.67 29.88 -3.52
C SER A 215 0.90 28.38 -3.36
N LEU A 216 -0.02 27.59 -3.93
CA LEU A 216 0.07 26.12 -3.97
C LEU A 216 0.81 25.60 -5.21
N THR A 217 1.09 26.46 -6.17
CA THR A 217 1.79 26.12 -7.42
C THR A 217 2.75 27.22 -7.85
N SER A 218 3.64 26.91 -8.80
CA SER A 218 4.59 27.85 -9.39
C SER A 218 3.92 28.95 -10.23
N GLU A 219 2.78 28.66 -10.85
CA GLU A 219 1.90 29.64 -11.48
C GLU A 219 1.07 30.31 -10.39
N LYS A 220 1.49 31.51 -9.95
CA LYS A 220 0.90 32.29 -8.84
C LYS A 220 -0.61 32.06 -8.67
N GLY A 221 -1.00 31.63 -7.46
CA GLY A 221 -2.41 31.51 -7.03
C GLY A 221 -2.80 30.14 -6.46
N ILE A 222 -4.11 29.98 -6.25
CA ILE A 222 -4.74 28.85 -5.55
C ILE A 222 -5.74 28.08 -6.42
N LYS A 223 -5.70 28.25 -7.75
CA LYS A 223 -6.67 27.61 -8.66
C LYS A 223 -6.33 26.15 -8.97
N LEU A 224 -5.05 25.82 -8.88
CA LEU A 224 -4.51 24.49 -9.11
C LEU A 224 -3.76 24.03 -7.87
N PHE A 225 -3.62 22.72 -7.71
CA PHE A 225 -2.73 22.10 -6.73
C PHE A 225 -2.27 20.74 -7.23
N GLN A 226 -1.07 20.34 -6.84
CA GLN A 226 -0.51 19.05 -7.20
C GLN A 226 -1.15 17.94 -6.35
N ILE A 227 -1.64 16.89 -7.00
CA ILE A 227 -2.23 15.74 -6.29
C ILE A 227 -1.24 14.56 -6.18
N PHE A 228 -0.38 14.34 -7.16
CA PHE A 228 0.57 13.21 -7.17
C PHE A 228 2.01 13.69 -7.42
N PRO A 229 3.04 12.96 -6.95
CA PRO A 229 4.44 13.33 -7.17
C PRO A 229 4.84 13.47 -8.64
N ASN A 230 4.13 12.79 -9.56
CA ASN A 230 4.36 12.87 -11.00
C ASN A 230 3.98 14.23 -11.66
N GLY A 231 3.63 15.23 -10.86
CA GLY A 231 3.26 16.58 -11.34
C GLY A 231 1.80 16.73 -11.76
N GLN A 232 0.96 15.70 -11.61
CA GLN A 232 -0.46 15.81 -11.96
C GLN A 232 -1.14 16.87 -11.08
N MET A 233 -1.77 17.85 -11.76
CA MET A 233 -2.49 18.96 -11.14
C MET A 233 -3.99 18.72 -11.15
N LEU A 234 -4.68 19.20 -10.12
CA LEU A 234 -6.13 19.32 -10.05
C LEU A 234 -6.52 20.78 -9.86
N SER A 235 -7.67 21.14 -10.41
CA SER A 235 -8.34 22.39 -10.07
C SER A 235 -8.89 22.34 -8.65
N THR A 236 -8.89 23.47 -7.95
CA THR A 236 -9.58 23.63 -6.67
C THR A 236 -11.10 23.72 -6.82
N GLY A 237 -11.60 23.87 -8.05
CA GLY A 237 -13.01 23.77 -8.39
C GLY A 237 -13.44 22.38 -8.87
N LEU A 238 -14.26 22.37 -9.92
CA LEU A 238 -14.73 21.13 -10.53
C LEU A 238 -13.68 20.53 -11.47
N ASN A 239 -13.33 19.26 -11.24
CA ASN A 239 -12.47 18.49 -12.12
C ASN A 239 -13.31 17.48 -12.90
N ILE A 240 -13.13 17.41 -14.23
CA ILE A 240 -13.83 16.45 -15.09
C ILE A 240 -12.80 15.48 -15.66
N MET A 241 -12.93 14.20 -15.36
CA MET A 241 -12.09 13.13 -15.91
C MET A 241 -12.88 12.37 -16.98
N PHE A 242 -12.40 12.41 -18.22
CA PHE A 242 -13.03 11.75 -19.37
C PHE A 242 -12.03 10.86 -20.12
N GLY A 243 -12.53 9.87 -20.85
CA GLY A 243 -11.69 8.93 -21.62
C GLY A 243 -12.44 7.65 -21.99
N LYS A 244 -11.94 6.91 -22.98
CA LYS A 244 -12.51 5.63 -23.47
C LYS A 244 -12.56 4.57 -22.35
N ARG A 245 -13.23 3.43 -22.60
CA ARG A 245 -13.21 2.29 -21.66
C ARG A 245 -11.76 1.80 -21.45
N SER A 246 -11.46 1.34 -20.24
CA SER A 246 -10.15 0.80 -19.85
C SER A 246 -8.96 1.78 -19.88
N THR A 247 -9.21 3.10 -19.83
CA THR A 247 -8.15 4.13 -19.80
C THR A 247 -7.66 4.51 -18.39
N GLY A 248 -7.89 3.69 -17.36
CA GLY A 248 -7.39 3.95 -16.01
C GLY A 248 -8.16 5.01 -15.17
N LYS A 249 -9.36 5.42 -15.57
CA LYS A 249 -10.17 6.40 -14.80
C LYS A 249 -10.44 5.95 -13.37
N THR A 250 -10.96 4.73 -13.20
CA THR A 250 -11.24 4.15 -11.88
C THR A 250 -9.97 4.00 -11.04
N HIS A 251 -8.86 3.62 -11.67
CA HIS A 251 -7.56 3.53 -11.01
C HIS A 251 -7.12 4.90 -10.46
N THR A 252 -7.25 5.96 -11.26
CA THR A 252 -6.90 7.32 -10.84
C THR A 252 -7.81 7.82 -9.72
N LEU A 253 -9.12 7.59 -9.80
CA LEU A 253 -10.06 7.97 -8.73
C LEU A 253 -9.78 7.22 -7.42
N ASN A 254 -9.45 5.93 -7.49
CA ASN A 254 -9.02 5.17 -6.33
C ASN A 254 -7.74 5.74 -5.73
N ALA A 255 -6.73 6.07 -6.55
CA ALA A 255 -5.49 6.67 -6.08
C ALA A 255 -5.71 8.04 -5.40
N ILE A 256 -6.60 8.88 -5.96
CA ILE A 256 -7.01 10.14 -5.33
C ILE A 256 -7.68 9.86 -3.98
N ALA A 257 -8.63 8.93 -3.92
CA ALA A 257 -9.34 8.58 -2.69
C ALA A 257 -8.40 8.06 -1.59
N SER A 258 -7.45 7.18 -1.96
CA SER A 258 -6.43 6.67 -1.05
C SER A 258 -5.58 7.77 -0.44
N ARG A 259 -5.22 8.80 -1.21
CA ARG A 259 -4.38 9.91 -0.73
C ARG A 259 -5.08 10.82 0.29
N PHE A 260 -6.40 10.84 0.31
CA PHE A 260 -7.18 11.57 1.31
C PHE A 260 -7.60 10.73 2.51
N GLU A 261 -7.17 9.46 2.59
CA GLU A 261 -7.35 8.58 3.78
C GLU A 261 -8.79 8.57 4.32
N GLY A 262 -9.78 8.53 3.43
CA GLY A 262 -11.20 8.50 3.81
C GLY A 262 -11.82 9.85 4.22
N ARG A 263 -11.04 10.94 4.24
CA ARG A 263 -11.56 12.31 4.44
C ARG A 263 -12.36 12.80 3.22
N ALA A 264 -12.13 12.19 2.06
CA ALA A 264 -12.87 12.46 0.83
C ALA A 264 -14.04 11.47 0.69
N LYS A 265 -15.23 12.01 0.41
CA LYS A 265 -16.39 11.19 0.05
C LYS A 265 -16.17 10.64 -1.37
N TYR A 266 -15.98 9.33 -1.48
CA TYR A 266 -15.80 8.67 -2.76
C TYR A 266 -17.03 7.83 -3.08
N ILE A 267 -17.73 8.22 -4.15
CA ILE A 267 -18.90 7.49 -4.66
C ILE A 267 -18.45 6.70 -5.88
N LYS A 268 -18.47 5.38 -5.78
CA LYS A 268 -18.10 4.48 -6.87
C LYS A 268 -19.20 4.39 -7.92
N GLN A 269 -18.82 3.94 -9.10
CA GLN A 269 -19.77 3.66 -10.17
C GLN A 269 -20.83 2.66 -9.67
N PHE A 270 -22.11 2.96 -9.93
CA PHE A 270 -23.27 2.16 -9.52
C PHE A 270 -23.56 2.07 -8.01
N GLU A 271 -22.74 2.67 -7.15
CA GLU A 271 -22.98 2.64 -5.70
C GLU A 271 -24.33 3.25 -5.31
N LEU A 272 -24.76 4.31 -6.00
CA LEU A 272 -26.06 4.96 -5.77
C LEU A 272 -27.25 4.19 -6.37
N LEU A 273 -27.00 3.23 -7.26
CA LEU A 273 -28.03 2.42 -7.91
C LEU A 273 -28.26 1.09 -7.18
N ASN A 274 -27.33 0.67 -6.33
CA ASN A 274 -27.38 -0.58 -5.59
C ASN A 274 -28.26 -0.45 -4.33
N THR A 275 -29.55 -0.73 -4.46
CA THR A 275 -30.46 -0.92 -3.32
C THR A 275 -30.22 -2.26 -2.60
N SER A 276 -29.46 -3.19 -3.19
CA SER A 276 -29.04 -4.48 -2.62
C SER A 276 -27.54 -4.71 -2.81
N ARG A 277 -26.83 -5.19 -1.77
CA ARG A 277 -25.37 -5.41 -1.75
C ARG A 277 -24.83 -6.38 -2.83
N ASN A 278 -25.69 -7.16 -3.48
CA ASN A 278 -25.28 -8.24 -4.39
C ASN A 278 -25.03 -7.77 -5.84
N ASP A 279 -25.58 -6.63 -6.27
CA ASP A 279 -25.57 -6.24 -7.69
C ASP A 279 -24.17 -5.81 -8.18
N SER A 280 -23.36 -5.20 -7.30
CA SER A 280 -21.97 -4.84 -7.61
C SER A 280 -21.06 -6.05 -7.77
N GLU A 281 -21.17 -7.05 -6.88
CA GLU A 281 -20.35 -8.26 -6.94
C GLU A 281 -20.69 -9.08 -8.18
N GLN A 282 -21.97 -9.15 -8.53
CA GLN A 282 -22.42 -9.83 -9.73
C GLN A 282 -21.86 -9.15 -11.00
N PHE A 283 -21.88 -7.82 -11.06
CA PHE A 283 -21.29 -7.08 -12.18
C PHE A 283 -19.77 -7.25 -12.28
N GLU A 284 -19.04 -7.19 -11.15
CA GLU A 284 -17.59 -7.42 -11.15
C GLU A 284 -17.24 -8.85 -11.60
N ASN A 285 -18.01 -9.85 -11.16
CA ASN A 285 -17.84 -11.22 -11.61
C ASN A 285 -18.14 -11.38 -13.10
N ASP A 286 -19.24 -10.82 -13.60
CA ASP A 286 -19.55 -10.84 -15.03
C ASP A 286 -18.45 -10.20 -15.88
N LEU A 287 -17.81 -9.14 -15.36
CA LEU A 287 -16.74 -8.44 -16.03
C LEU A 287 -15.43 -9.25 -16.02
N LYS A 288 -15.09 -9.91 -14.90
CA LYS A 288 -13.97 -10.86 -14.81
C LYS A 288 -14.15 -12.00 -15.80
N VAL A 289 -15.31 -12.65 -15.82
CA VAL A 289 -15.61 -13.76 -16.72
C VAL A 289 -15.44 -13.33 -18.19
N ARG A 290 -15.89 -12.14 -18.57
CA ARG A 290 -15.67 -11.64 -19.94
C ARG A 290 -14.20 -11.38 -20.26
N GLN A 291 -13.42 -10.89 -19.30
CA GLN A 291 -11.98 -10.67 -19.48
C GLN A 291 -11.23 -11.99 -19.60
N GLU A 292 -11.55 -12.97 -18.75
CA GLU A 292 -10.98 -14.32 -18.79
C GLU A 292 -11.28 -14.99 -20.14
N ASN A 293 -12.53 -14.96 -20.59
CA ASN A 293 -12.90 -15.50 -21.90
C ASN A 293 -12.15 -14.81 -23.04
N SER A 294 -11.98 -13.48 -23.00
CA SER A 294 -11.24 -12.75 -24.03
C SER A 294 -9.75 -13.09 -24.02
N ALA A 295 -9.16 -13.31 -22.85
CA ALA A 295 -7.77 -13.70 -22.71
C ALA A 295 -7.54 -15.14 -23.18
N GLU A 296 -8.46 -16.05 -22.86
CA GLU A 296 -8.46 -17.44 -23.32
C GLU A 296 -8.58 -17.50 -24.85
N ASP A 297 -9.52 -16.76 -25.43
CA ASP A 297 -9.68 -16.67 -26.89
C ASP A 297 -8.41 -16.15 -27.58
N TYR A 298 -7.78 -15.12 -27.01
CA TYR A 298 -6.54 -14.54 -27.55
C TYR A 298 -5.36 -15.51 -27.44
N LEU A 299 -5.24 -16.24 -26.33
CA LEU A 299 -4.12 -17.16 -26.08
C LEU A 299 -4.38 -18.58 -26.57
N ARG A 300 -5.55 -18.86 -27.16
CA ARG A 300 -5.95 -20.21 -27.57
C ARG A 300 -4.94 -20.87 -28.48
N GLU A 301 -4.46 -20.16 -29.51
CA GLU A 301 -3.49 -20.69 -30.47
C GLU A 301 -2.15 -21.01 -29.80
N PHE A 302 -1.71 -20.17 -28.87
CA PHE A 302 -0.50 -20.41 -28.09
C PHE A 302 -0.67 -21.58 -27.10
N GLY A 303 -1.83 -21.67 -26.45
CA GLY A 303 -2.16 -22.75 -25.51
C GLY A 303 -2.12 -24.13 -26.16
N ILE A 304 -2.57 -24.25 -27.41
CA ILE A 304 -2.48 -25.49 -28.19
C ILE A 304 -1.01 -25.92 -28.34
N ILE A 305 -0.14 -24.99 -28.75
CA ILE A 305 1.29 -25.25 -28.94
C ILE A 305 1.95 -25.67 -27.63
N VAL A 306 1.68 -24.95 -26.54
CA VAL A 306 2.22 -25.28 -25.21
C VAL A 306 1.77 -26.67 -24.77
N THR A 307 0.50 -27.03 -25.01
CA THR A 307 -0.04 -28.34 -24.67
C THR A 307 0.63 -29.45 -25.47
N ASP A 308 0.93 -29.22 -26.75
CA ASP A 308 1.61 -30.20 -27.58
C ASP A 308 3.10 -30.33 -27.23
N ILE A 309 3.77 -29.23 -26.84
CA ILE A 309 5.14 -29.28 -26.29
C ILE A 309 5.16 -30.09 -25.00
N LEU A 310 4.20 -29.90 -24.09
CA LEU A 310 4.10 -30.67 -22.84
C LEU A 310 3.82 -32.16 -23.06
N LYS A 311 3.19 -32.53 -24.18
CA LYS A 311 3.01 -33.94 -24.58
C LYS A 311 4.25 -34.56 -25.22
N THR A 312 5.20 -33.74 -25.65
CA THR A 312 6.43 -34.22 -26.26
C THR A 312 7.38 -34.63 -25.14
N CYS A 313 7.72 -35.92 -25.06
CA CYS A 313 8.62 -36.41 -24.02
C CYS A 313 10.00 -35.73 -24.14
N SER A 314 10.61 -35.49 -22.99
CA SER A 314 12.00 -35.03 -22.95
C SER A 314 12.94 -36.16 -23.40
N ALA A 315 14.12 -35.80 -23.89
CA ALA A 315 15.14 -36.78 -24.28
C ALA A 315 15.48 -37.75 -23.13
N ASP A 316 15.50 -37.23 -21.89
CA ASP A 316 15.77 -38.02 -20.68
C ASP A 316 14.66 -39.04 -20.39
N GLU A 317 13.39 -38.65 -20.59
CA GLU A 317 12.26 -39.56 -20.42
C GLU A 317 12.24 -40.68 -21.47
N ASP A 318 12.60 -40.37 -22.71
CA ASP A 318 12.71 -41.35 -23.78
C ASP A 318 13.89 -42.31 -23.55
N GLU A 319 15.03 -41.80 -23.06
CA GLU A 319 16.18 -42.62 -22.69
C GLU A 319 15.84 -43.56 -21.51
N MET A 320 15.14 -43.07 -20.49
CA MET A 320 14.64 -43.92 -19.40
C MET A 320 13.68 -45.01 -19.89
N LYS A 321 12.77 -44.69 -20.83
CA LYS A 321 11.85 -45.68 -21.41
C LYS A 321 12.60 -46.72 -22.23
N LEU A 322 13.57 -46.29 -23.04
CA LEU A 322 14.41 -47.16 -23.85
C LEU A 322 15.23 -48.10 -22.97
N GLN A 323 15.82 -47.57 -21.90
CA GLN A 323 16.60 -48.35 -20.95
C GLN A 323 15.75 -49.39 -20.22
N LYS A 324 14.55 -49.02 -19.74
CA LYS A 324 13.59 -49.99 -19.17
C LYS A 324 13.21 -51.09 -20.16
N TYR A 325 13.02 -50.75 -21.44
CA TYR A 325 12.72 -51.74 -22.47
C TYR A 325 13.90 -52.69 -22.70
N LEU A 326 15.12 -52.16 -22.81
CA LEU A 326 16.34 -52.96 -22.95
C LEU A 326 16.57 -53.88 -21.76
N GLU A 327 16.36 -53.38 -20.54
CA GLU A 327 16.42 -54.19 -19.31
C GLU A 327 15.37 -55.31 -19.32
N ALA A 328 14.14 -55.03 -19.76
CA ALA A 328 13.10 -56.05 -19.87
C ALA A 328 13.45 -57.13 -20.92
N VAL A 329 14.01 -56.74 -22.07
CA VAL A 329 14.47 -57.67 -23.11
C VAL A 329 15.64 -58.52 -22.62
N MET A 330 16.63 -57.90 -21.97
CA MET A 330 17.77 -58.60 -21.37
C MET A 330 17.33 -59.56 -20.27
N SER A 331 16.42 -59.15 -19.39
CA SER A 331 15.83 -60.01 -18.36
C SER A 331 15.08 -61.19 -18.98
N SER A 332 14.31 -60.95 -20.04
CA SER A 332 13.61 -62.01 -20.76
C SER A 332 14.55 -63.02 -21.41
N ALA A 333 15.67 -62.55 -21.97
CA ALA A 333 16.70 -63.41 -22.55
C ALA A 333 17.49 -64.19 -21.48
N GLN A 334 17.84 -63.57 -20.35
CA GLN A 334 18.52 -64.25 -19.24
C GLN A 334 17.64 -65.31 -18.57
N GLN A 335 16.32 -65.08 -18.56
CA GLN A 335 15.35 -66.01 -18.00
C GLN A 335 14.91 -67.09 -19.01
N SER A 336 15.38 -67.08 -20.28
CA SER A 336 14.95 -68.07 -21.28
C SER A 336 15.37 -69.50 -20.92
N ASP A 337 16.55 -69.68 -20.33
CA ASP A 337 17.07 -70.99 -19.92
C ASP A 337 16.42 -71.49 -18.61
N VAL A 338 15.93 -70.57 -17.78
CA VAL A 338 15.20 -70.89 -16.54
C VAL A 338 13.74 -71.21 -16.87
N ASN A 339 13.14 -70.49 -17.83
CA ASN A 339 11.74 -70.64 -18.20
C ASN A 339 11.41 -72.04 -18.78
N ASP A 340 12.28 -72.76 -19.49
CA ASP A 340 11.88 -74.09 -20.02
C ASP A 340 11.60 -75.16 -18.92
N VAL A 341 12.13 -74.96 -17.71
CA VAL A 341 11.85 -75.83 -16.54
C VAL A 341 10.67 -75.30 -15.72
N PHE A 342 10.57 -73.98 -15.51
CA PHE A 342 9.48 -73.35 -14.75
C PHE A 342 8.15 -73.31 -15.54
N SER A 343 8.20 -73.10 -16.87
CA SER A 343 7.04 -73.08 -17.77
C SER A 343 6.37 -74.45 -17.94
N LYS A 344 7.01 -75.55 -17.53
CA LYS A 344 6.39 -76.90 -17.50
C LYS A 344 5.70 -77.21 -16.18
N SER A 345 5.88 -76.40 -15.14
CA SER A 345 5.24 -76.56 -13.85
C SER A 345 3.98 -75.71 -13.76
N LYS A 346 2.83 -76.34 -13.50
CA LYS A 346 1.55 -75.63 -13.32
C LYS A 346 1.59 -74.61 -12.19
N LEU A 347 2.39 -74.85 -11.14
CA LEU A 347 2.48 -73.99 -9.96
C LEU A 347 3.02 -72.58 -10.26
N PHE A 348 3.89 -72.44 -11.26
CA PHE A 348 4.57 -71.18 -11.57
C PHE A 348 3.97 -70.42 -12.77
N ASN A 349 3.05 -71.05 -13.50
CA ASN A 349 2.28 -70.44 -14.58
C ASN A 349 0.85 -70.08 -14.16
N GLU A 350 0.50 -70.33 -12.89
CA GLU A 350 -0.80 -69.95 -12.34
C GLU A 350 -0.77 -68.44 -12.07
N SER A 351 -1.70 -67.71 -12.68
CA SER A 351 -1.79 -66.26 -12.48
C SER A 351 -2.19 -65.96 -11.04
N ASP A 352 -1.48 -65.03 -10.38
CA ASP A 352 -1.86 -64.53 -9.05
C ASP A 352 -3.33 -64.12 -9.01
N PHE A 353 -4.01 -64.54 -7.93
CA PHE A 353 -5.42 -64.25 -7.74
C PHE A 353 -5.63 -62.73 -7.61
N LYS A 354 -6.26 -62.13 -8.63
CA LYS A 354 -6.59 -60.70 -8.62
C LYS A 354 -7.81 -60.47 -7.73
N GLU A 355 -7.61 -59.83 -6.56
CA GLU A 355 -8.72 -59.30 -5.78
C GLU A 355 -9.55 -58.33 -6.64
N LEU A 356 -10.85 -58.61 -6.79
CA LEU A 356 -11.77 -57.67 -7.45
C LEU A 356 -11.84 -56.37 -6.62
N SER A 357 -11.44 -55.25 -7.22
CA SER A 357 -11.52 -53.93 -6.58
C SER A 357 -12.97 -53.50 -6.39
N TYR A 358 -13.30 -53.12 -5.15
CA TYR A 358 -14.64 -52.61 -4.77
C TYR A 358 -14.78 -51.10 -4.89
N ASP A 359 -13.81 -50.41 -5.52
CA ASP A 359 -13.80 -48.95 -5.51
C ASP A 359 -14.96 -48.35 -6.30
N GLU A 360 -15.40 -49.02 -7.36
CA GLU A 360 -16.49 -48.56 -8.19
C GLU A 360 -17.84 -48.62 -7.46
N ILE A 361 -18.15 -49.74 -6.78
CA ILE A 361 -19.41 -49.89 -6.04
C ILE A 361 -19.47 -48.95 -4.83
N LYS A 362 -18.33 -48.69 -4.17
CA LYS A 362 -18.24 -47.69 -3.08
C LYS A 362 -18.49 -46.27 -3.59
N LYS A 363 -17.96 -45.90 -4.76
CA LYS A 363 -18.21 -44.60 -5.40
C LYS A 363 -19.69 -44.42 -5.73
N LEU A 364 -20.35 -45.45 -6.27
CA LEU A 364 -21.78 -45.41 -6.58
C LEU A 364 -22.66 -45.25 -5.35
N ILE A 365 -22.32 -45.93 -4.23
CA ILE A 365 -23.03 -45.77 -2.96
C ILE A 365 -22.90 -44.33 -2.44
N ASN A 366 -21.69 -43.76 -2.44
CA ASN A 366 -21.46 -42.40 -1.97
C ASN A 366 -22.16 -41.35 -2.84
N ALA A 367 -22.15 -41.52 -4.17
CA ALA A 367 -22.86 -40.64 -5.08
C ALA A 367 -24.38 -40.66 -4.82
N THR A 368 -24.94 -41.85 -4.58
CA THR A 368 -26.37 -42.03 -4.29
C THR A 368 -26.76 -41.39 -2.93
N LEU A 369 -25.90 -41.51 -1.92
CA LEU A 369 -26.07 -40.82 -0.62
C LEU A 369 -26.03 -39.30 -0.78
N THR A 370 -25.07 -38.79 -1.55
CA THR A 370 -24.92 -37.34 -1.83
C THR A 370 -26.19 -36.76 -2.46
N LEU A 371 -26.80 -37.50 -3.40
CA LEU A 371 -28.05 -37.10 -4.04
C LEU A 371 -29.24 -37.08 -3.08
N LEU A 372 -29.29 -38.00 -2.10
CA LEU A 372 -30.33 -38.06 -1.07
C LEU A 372 -30.18 -36.96 -0.01
N GLU A 373 -28.95 -36.58 0.32
CA GLU A 373 -28.63 -35.63 1.41
C GLU A 373 -28.65 -34.15 0.96
N SER A 374 -28.72 -33.88 -0.34
CA SER A 374 -28.76 -32.52 -0.89
C SER A 374 -29.98 -31.72 -0.40
N GLN A 375 -29.74 -30.67 0.39
CA GLN A 375 -30.79 -29.78 0.91
C GLN A 375 -31.19 -28.67 -0.09
N LEU A 376 -30.21 -28.12 -0.81
CA LEU A 376 -30.41 -26.97 -1.71
C LEU A 376 -31.07 -27.36 -3.04
N TYR A 377 -30.76 -28.56 -3.56
CA TYR A 377 -31.24 -29.00 -4.89
C TYR A 377 -32.23 -30.17 -4.81
N LYS A 378 -32.80 -30.43 -3.62
CA LYS A 378 -33.70 -31.55 -3.37
C LYS A 378 -34.88 -31.60 -4.33
N SER A 379 -35.50 -30.45 -4.61
CA SER A 379 -36.65 -30.33 -5.52
C SER A 379 -36.30 -30.65 -6.97
N LEU A 380 -35.08 -30.33 -7.42
CA LEU A 380 -34.58 -30.61 -8.75
C LEU A 380 -34.25 -32.10 -8.93
N VAL A 381 -33.60 -32.70 -7.93
CA VAL A 381 -33.27 -34.13 -7.92
C VAL A 381 -34.57 -34.95 -7.88
N ASN A 382 -35.49 -34.65 -6.98
CA ASN A 382 -36.76 -35.37 -6.85
C ASN A 382 -37.69 -35.23 -8.06
N ARG A 383 -37.52 -34.19 -8.89
CA ARG A 383 -38.27 -34.02 -10.14
C ARG A 383 -37.92 -35.09 -11.17
N HIS A 384 -36.67 -35.55 -11.20
CA HIS A 384 -36.17 -36.52 -12.18
C HIS A 384 -35.92 -37.91 -11.60
N LEU A 385 -35.61 -37.99 -10.30
CA LEU A 385 -35.31 -39.22 -9.58
C LEU A 385 -36.12 -39.27 -8.29
N PRO A 386 -37.23 -40.03 -8.25
CA PRO A 386 -38.04 -40.15 -7.06
C PRO A 386 -37.23 -40.65 -5.86
N GLU A 387 -37.45 -40.05 -4.68
CA GLU A 387 -36.72 -40.41 -3.46
C GLU A 387 -36.85 -41.91 -3.11
N ALA A 388 -38.00 -42.52 -3.43
CA ALA A 388 -38.23 -43.96 -3.26
C ALA A 388 -37.31 -44.82 -4.14
N SER A 389 -37.08 -44.40 -5.39
CA SER A 389 -36.21 -45.09 -6.34
C SER A 389 -34.74 -44.98 -5.93
N LEU A 390 -34.30 -43.82 -5.44
CA LEU A 390 -32.95 -43.62 -4.91
C LEU A 390 -32.68 -44.46 -3.66
N LYS A 391 -33.66 -44.58 -2.75
CA LYS A 391 -33.56 -45.46 -1.58
C LYS A 391 -33.52 -46.94 -1.96
N SER A 392 -34.27 -47.36 -2.97
CA SER A 392 -34.23 -48.73 -3.50
C SER A 392 -32.86 -49.04 -4.10
N LEU A 393 -32.34 -48.13 -4.94
CA LEU A 393 -31.02 -48.26 -5.55
C LEU A 393 -29.90 -48.34 -4.50
N LEU A 394 -29.95 -47.48 -3.48
CA LEU A 394 -28.98 -47.51 -2.38
C LEU A 394 -28.99 -48.88 -1.66
N LYS A 395 -30.17 -49.44 -1.41
CA LYS A 395 -30.32 -50.75 -0.76
C LYS A 395 -29.75 -51.87 -1.62
N GLU A 396 -30.05 -51.89 -2.92
CA GLU A 396 -29.53 -52.89 -3.86
C GLU A 396 -28.01 -52.80 -4.00
N LEU A 397 -27.44 -51.59 -4.08
CA LEU A 397 -25.99 -51.38 -4.14
C LEU A 397 -25.28 -51.89 -2.88
N ILE A 398 -25.87 -51.68 -1.69
CA ILE A 398 -25.31 -52.18 -0.43
C ILE A 398 -25.41 -53.71 -0.36
N GLU A 399 -26.52 -54.31 -0.79
CA GLU A 399 -26.69 -55.77 -0.82
C GLU A 399 -25.71 -56.42 -1.81
N GLN A 400 -25.50 -55.81 -2.97
CA GLN A 400 -24.52 -56.30 -3.96
C GLN A 400 -23.09 -56.19 -3.41
N CYS A 401 -22.73 -55.07 -2.79
CA CYS A 401 -21.43 -54.90 -2.13
C CYS A 401 -21.18 -55.94 -1.02
N ARG A 402 -22.23 -56.33 -0.28
CA ARG A 402 -22.13 -57.41 0.72
C ARG A 402 -21.93 -58.78 0.06
N LYS A 403 -22.66 -59.09 -1.01
CA LYS A 403 -22.49 -60.34 -1.76
C LYS A 403 -21.08 -60.46 -2.34
N ASP A 404 -20.58 -59.38 -2.95
CA ASP A 404 -19.26 -59.37 -3.56
C ASP A 404 -18.15 -59.48 -2.50
N ASN A 405 -18.35 -58.93 -1.29
CA ASN A 405 -17.45 -59.13 -0.14
C ASN A 405 -17.45 -60.57 0.37
N VAL A 406 -18.63 -61.20 0.49
CA VAL A 406 -18.75 -62.60 0.93
C VAL A 406 -18.16 -63.57 -0.09
N ALA A 407 -18.32 -63.29 -1.39
CA ALA A 407 -17.67 -64.06 -2.45
C ALA A 407 -16.14 -64.03 -2.31
N ASN A 408 -15.50 -62.88 -2.11
CA ASN A 408 -14.05 -62.85 -1.88
C ASN A 408 -13.60 -63.51 -0.56
N LEU A 409 -14.49 -63.65 0.44
CA LEU A 409 -14.19 -64.38 1.68
C LEU A 409 -14.21 -65.90 1.50
N TYR A 410 -15.22 -66.46 0.79
CA TYR A 410 -15.30 -67.90 0.52
C TYR A 410 -14.19 -68.40 -0.44
N PHE A 411 -13.63 -67.52 -1.25
CA PHE A 411 -12.50 -67.83 -2.13
C PHE A 411 -11.11 -67.61 -1.45
N LYS A 412 -11.07 -67.15 -0.19
CA LYS A 412 -9.84 -67.08 0.63
C LYS A 412 -9.55 -68.35 1.44
N GLU A 413 -10.49 -69.28 1.53
CA GLU A 413 -10.38 -70.51 2.34
C GLU A 413 -10.14 -71.81 1.53
N VAL A 414 -9.82 -71.73 0.24
CA VAL A 414 -9.41 -72.91 -0.56
C VAL A 414 -7.93 -72.88 -0.86
#